data_AF-A0AA86T3W1-F1
#
_entry.id   AF-A0AA86T3W1-F1
#
_cell.length_a   1.000
_cell.length_b   1.000
_cell.length_c   1.000
_cell.angle_alpha   90.00
_cell.angle_beta   90.00
_cell.angle_gamma   90.00
#
_symmetry.space_group_name_H-M   'P 1'
#
loop_
_entity.id
_entity.type
_entity.pdbx_description
1 polymer ?
#
loop_
_entity_poly.entity_id
_entity_poly.type
_entity_poly.pdbx_seq_one_letter_code
_entity_poly.pdbx_strand_id
1 'polypeptide(L)'
;MKRACWHIWREPEVRSAGNHIRERFRKKQSSIFLDPPWLWIALFFLLLLLLLAILSPGSLWAQDIAQVKKGVVKITAQVEGKNRVGSGVVVKVEEDHVYIVTASHVIEGDQHPNVFFFSAPHRPFRARVLGLEGGNPAGLAALLVEGKIPSDLVALNLDQTAAVSGGESITLIGFPRVEGSPWAVTTGTLSGRRGSALSFSGAADEGNSGGPVLFQGKVVGIVTEVGAKFNTAVPAVVARFALDGWGVRLSEEFEQKPADVAPEEPEPVATQPTARPLVSGKYQGLGFSMLGGMVGLEATYQQNGDTVTGSYVNNQGDFGPMQGRVHDNVFEGRAASQVFQGVFCDFVSEVGGGGKTIQGYLTCSNGNSGSFALERQ
;
A
#
# COMPACT_ATOMS: atom_id res chain seq x y z
N MET A 1 103.25 -6.62 -10.39
CA MET A 1 103.47 -5.15 -10.34
C MET A 1 103.94 -4.69 -11.70
N LYS A 2 103.10 -3.96 -12.45
CA LYS A 2 103.47 -3.27 -13.70
C LYS A 2 102.76 -1.91 -13.71
N ARG A 3 103.54 -0.83 -13.86
CA ARG A 3 103.09 0.55 -14.16
C ARG A 3 103.93 1.06 -15.33
N ALA A 4 103.29 1.73 -16.29
CA ALA A 4 103.87 2.62 -17.30
C ALA A 4 102.72 3.49 -17.86
N CYS A 5 102.73 4.82 -17.68
CA CYS A 5 103.18 5.92 -18.59
C CYS A 5 102.21 6.19 -19.76
N TRP A 6 101.51 7.34 -19.86
CA TRP A 6 101.83 8.78 -20.11
C TRP A 6 101.83 9.21 -21.60
N HIS A 7 101.25 10.41 -21.85
CA HIS A 7 101.28 11.37 -23.01
C HIS A 7 99.87 11.72 -23.57
N ILE A 8 99.29 12.92 -23.35
CA ILE A 8 99.51 14.30 -23.91
C ILE A 8 99.23 14.43 -25.42
N TRP A 9 98.23 15.26 -25.83
CA TRP A 9 98.35 16.30 -26.89
C TRP A 9 97.13 17.24 -27.03
N ARG A 10 97.38 18.42 -27.65
CA ARG A 10 96.70 19.74 -27.61
C ARG A 10 95.47 19.96 -28.53
N GLU A 11 94.74 21.06 -28.26
CA GLU A 11 93.69 21.76 -29.04
C GLU A 11 94.14 22.30 -30.42
N PRO A 12 93.20 22.69 -31.32
CA PRO A 12 92.89 24.13 -31.49
C PRO A 12 91.42 24.51 -31.87
N GLU A 13 91.15 25.82 -31.77
CA GLU A 13 90.01 26.64 -32.23
C GLU A 13 89.56 26.47 -33.71
N VAL A 14 88.32 26.90 -34.05
CA VAL A 14 87.96 27.89 -35.12
C VAL A 14 86.42 28.05 -35.29
N ARG A 15 86.03 29.27 -35.69
CA ARG A 15 84.70 29.92 -35.76
C ARG A 15 83.83 29.62 -37.01
N SER A 16 82.53 29.97 -36.88
CA SER A 16 81.67 30.78 -37.78
C SER A 16 80.85 30.16 -38.94
N ALA A 17 79.67 30.77 -39.13
CA ALA A 17 78.74 30.82 -40.28
C ALA A 17 77.80 29.61 -40.48
N GLY A 18 76.52 29.75 -40.82
CA GLY A 18 75.73 30.89 -41.27
C GLY A 18 74.27 30.47 -41.53
N ASN A 19 73.48 31.47 -41.88
CA ASN A 19 72.03 31.53 -42.01
C ASN A 19 71.34 30.54 -42.99
N HIS A 20 70.04 30.35 -42.71
CA HIS A 20 68.92 30.14 -43.63
C HIS A 20 68.84 28.86 -44.47
N ILE A 21 67.98 27.90 -44.07
CA ILE A 21 67.02 27.23 -44.96
C ILE A 21 65.69 26.92 -44.23
N ARG A 22 64.67 27.74 -44.54
CA ARG A 22 63.25 27.45 -44.81
C ARG A 22 62.43 26.48 -43.93
N GLU A 23 61.43 27.10 -43.29
CA GLU A 23 59.99 26.77 -43.40
C GLU A 23 59.56 25.29 -43.35
N ARG A 24 59.20 24.84 -42.15
CA ARG A 24 57.97 24.10 -41.82
C ARG A 24 57.97 23.92 -40.29
N PHE A 25 56.81 23.74 -39.68
CA PHE A 25 56.57 23.73 -38.22
C PHE A 25 56.39 25.11 -37.55
N ARG A 26 55.50 25.92 -38.12
CA ARG A 26 54.75 26.92 -37.34
C ARG A 26 53.25 26.64 -37.49
N LYS A 27 52.70 25.80 -36.61
CA LYS A 27 51.29 25.76 -36.18
C LYS A 27 50.99 24.48 -35.38
N LYS A 28 50.95 24.60 -34.05
CA LYS A 28 49.84 24.14 -33.19
C LYS A 28 50.28 24.24 -31.73
N GLN A 29 50.03 25.39 -31.13
CA GLN A 29 49.99 25.52 -29.68
C GLN A 29 48.83 26.47 -29.40
N SER A 30 47.64 25.90 -29.26
CA SER A 30 46.42 26.60 -28.87
C SER A 30 45.62 25.67 -27.96
N SER A 31 45.62 26.03 -26.67
CA SER A 31 44.48 25.99 -25.75
C SER A 31 43.43 24.91 -25.99
N ILE A 32 43.49 23.83 -25.21
CA ILE A 32 42.34 22.96 -24.94
C ILE A 32 42.30 22.73 -23.43
N PHE A 33 41.81 23.71 -22.69
CA PHE A 33 41.18 23.49 -21.38
C PHE A 33 39.73 23.14 -21.70
N LEU A 34 39.45 21.84 -21.82
CA LEU A 34 38.09 21.31 -21.86
C LEU A 34 37.80 20.84 -20.44
N ASP A 35 36.96 21.59 -19.72
CA ASP A 35 36.26 21.05 -18.57
C ASP A 35 35.63 19.72 -19.00
N PRO A 36 35.96 18.60 -18.34
CA PRO A 36 35.50 17.34 -18.85
C PRO A 36 33.97 17.27 -18.73
N PRO A 37 33.23 17.07 -19.82
CA PRO A 37 31.76 17.08 -19.81
C PRO A 37 31.16 16.02 -18.87
N TRP A 38 31.96 15.01 -18.48
CA TRP A 38 31.55 13.96 -17.55
C TRP A 38 31.28 14.45 -16.11
N LEU A 39 31.91 15.55 -15.66
CA LEU A 39 31.67 16.09 -14.31
C LEU A 39 30.27 16.70 -14.16
N TRP A 40 29.81 17.43 -15.19
CA TRP A 40 28.47 18.01 -15.23
C TRP A 40 27.39 16.94 -15.39
N ILE A 41 27.68 15.88 -16.16
CA ILE A 41 26.80 14.73 -16.32
C ILE A 41 26.66 13.99 -14.97
N ALA A 42 27.77 13.72 -14.28
CA ALA A 42 27.74 13.05 -12.98
C ALA A 42 26.98 13.87 -11.92
N LEU A 43 27.16 15.19 -11.91
CA LEU A 43 26.45 16.09 -10.99
C LEU A 43 24.94 16.14 -11.28
N PHE A 44 24.57 16.15 -12.57
CA PHE A 44 23.17 16.10 -13.00
C PHE A 44 22.50 14.77 -12.60
N PHE A 45 23.17 13.63 -12.81
CA PHE A 45 22.65 12.33 -12.38
C PHE A 45 22.53 12.20 -10.86
N LEU A 46 23.49 12.77 -10.09
CA LEU A 46 23.42 12.80 -8.63
C LEU A 46 22.25 13.65 -8.13
N LEU A 47 22.04 14.83 -8.71
CA LEU A 47 20.90 15.71 -8.40
C LEU A 47 19.56 15.09 -8.80
N LEU A 48 19.50 14.40 -9.94
CA LEU A 48 18.32 13.67 -10.39
C LEU A 48 17.97 12.52 -9.45
N LEU A 49 18.97 11.75 -8.99
CA LEU A 49 18.78 10.67 -8.01
C LEU A 49 18.31 11.20 -6.65
N LEU A 50 18.83 12.35 -6.21
CA LEU A 50 18.36 13.03 -5.00
C LEU A 50 16.92 13.54 -5.13
N LEU A 51 16.56 14.09 -6.29
CA LEU A 51 15.19 14.55 -6.57
C LEU A 51 14.20 13.36 -6.60
N LEU A 52 14.59 12.25 -7.23
CA LEU A 52 13.81 11.00 -7.28
C LEU A 52 13.62 10.37 -5.90
N ALA A 53 14.64 10.44 -5.02
CA ALA A 53 14.51 9.97 -3.64
C ALA A 53 13.50 10.80 -2.83
N ILE A 54 13.46 12.11 -3.04
CA ILE A 54 12.54 13.03 -2.33
C ILE A 54 11.08 12.89 -2.85
N LEU A 55 10.89 12.46 -4.10
CA LEU A 55 9.58 12.27 -4.74
C LEU A 55 8.96 10.88 -4.52
N SER A 56 9.55 10.02 -3.68
CA SER A 56 9.03 8.68 -3.38
C SER A 56 7.72 8.74 -2.56
N PRO A 57 6.57 8.23 -3.05
CA PRO A 57 5.28 8.31 -2.35
C PRO A 57 5.12 7.31 -1.18
N GLY A 58 6.19 6.65 -0.73
CA GLY A 58 6.17 5.60 0.30
C GLY A 58 5.70 6.03 1.69
N SER A 59 5.36 7.31 1.87
CA SER A 59 4.96 7.88 3.17
C SER A 59 3.44 7.89 3.38
N LEU A 60 2.62 7.77 2.33
CA LEU A 60 1.17 8.03 2.45
C LEU A 60 0.39 6.83 3.02
N TRP A 61 0.63 5.61 2.52
CA TRP A 61 -0.16 4.43 2.94
C TRP A 61 0.13 3.96 4.38
N ALA A 62 1.36 4.17 4.87
CA ALA A 62 1.70 3.88 6.26
C ALA A 62 1.02 4.85 7.23
N GLN A 63 0.79 6.10 6.80
CA GLN A 63 0.08 7.09 7.61
C GLN A 63 -1.41 6.75 7.72
N ASP A 64 -2.04 6.24 6.67
CA ASP A 64 -3.47 5.89 6.67
C ASP A 64 -3.78 4.73 7.64
N ILE A 65 -3.04 3.63 7.59
CA ILE A 65 -3.28 2.49 8.51
C ILE A 65 -3.02 2.86 9.97
N ALA A 66 -2.01 3.68 10.24
CA ALA A 66 -1.73 4.17 11.59
C ALA A 66 -2.89 5.03 12.14
N GLN A 67 -3.54 5.82 11.29
CA GLN A 67 -4.75 6.56 11.66
C GLN A 67 -5.95 5.62 11.88
N VAL A 68 -6.17 4.65 10.99
CA VAL A 68 -7.28 3.70 11.15
C VAL A 68 -7.15 2.90 12.45
N LYS A 69 -5.93 2.50 12.86
CA LYS A 69 -5.69 1.82 14.15
C LYS A 69 -6.20 2.62 15.35
N LYS A 70 -6.17 3.95 15.31
CA LYS A 70 -6.68 4.82 16.38
C LYS A 70 -8.20 4.75 16.54
N GLY A 71 -8.91 4.33 15.50
CA GLY A 71 -10.35 4.06 15.53
C GLY A 71 -10.72 2.60 15.80
N VAL A 72 -9.75 1.74 16.09
CA VAL A 72 -9.98 0.34 16.47
C VAL A 72 -9.61 0.17 17.94
N VAL A 73 -10.41 -0.59 18.69
CA VAL A 73 -10.19 -0.79 20.13
C VAL A 73 -10.11 -2.26 20.48
N LYS A 74 -9.33 -2.58 21.53
CA LYS A 74 -9.41 -3.89 22.19
C LYS A 74 -10.57 -3.88 23.15
N ILE A 75 -11.33 -4.96 23.18
CA ILE A 75 -12.39 -5.19 24.16
C ILE A 75 -12.04 -6.43 24.96
N THR A 76 -12.18 -6.34 26.28
CA THR A 76 -12.14 -7.51 27.17
C THR A 76 -13.38 -7.53 28.04
N ALA A 77 -14.09 -8.67 28.04
CA ALA A 77 -15.28 -8.89 28.83
C ALA A 77 -15.10 -10.05 29.80
N GLN A 78 -15.73 -9.97 30.96
CA GLN A 78 -15.80 -11.04 31.95
C GLN A 78 -17.11 -11.80 31.79
N VAL A 79 -17.06 -13.01 31.22
CA VAL A 79 -18.25 -13.83 31.01
C VAL A 79 -18.02 -15.19 31.67
N GLU A 80 -18.89 -15.54 32.62
CA GLU A 80 -18.82 -16.82 33.36
C GLU A 80 -17.43 -17.09 33.99
N GLY A 81 -16.78 -16.02 34.49
CA GLY A 81 -15.45 -16.11 35.11
C GLY A 81 -14.30 -16.29 34.12
N LYS A 82 -14.54 -16.15 32.81
CA LYS A 82 -13.52 -16.18 31.76
C LYS A 82 -13.39 -14.83 31.07
N ASN A 83 -12.15 -14.47 30.73
CA ASN A 83 -11.86 -13.33 29.87
C ASN A 83 -12.17 -13.68 28.42
N ARG A 84 -13.10 -12.95 27.80
CA ARG A 84 -13.25 -12.91 26.34
C ARG A 84 -12.50 -11.70 25.80
N VAL A 85 -11.89 -11.86 24.63
CA VAL A 85 -11.14 -10.81 23.94
C VAL A 85 -11.76 -10.63 22.55
N GLY A 86 -11.99 -9.37 22.19
CA GLY A 86 -12.45 -9.00 20.86
C GLY A 86 -11.97 -7.61 20.45
N SER A 87 -12.49 -7.15 19.33
CA SER A 87 -12.22 -5.85 18.75
C SER A 87 -13.48 -4.98 18.75
N GLY A 88 -13.31 -3.68 18.59
CA GLY A 88 -14.41 -2.74 18.35
C GLY A 88 -13.98 -1.64 17.40
N VAL A 89 -14.97 -0.98 16.80
CA VAL A 89 -14.77 0.18 15.92
C VAL A 89 -15.34 1.42 16.59
N VAL A 90 -14.53 2.46 16.77
CA VAL A 90 -14.98 3.78 17.20
C VAL A 90 -15.76 4.40 16.06
N VAL A 91 -17.05 4.66 16.26
CA VAL A 91 -17.96 5.20 15.23
C VAL A 91 -18.32 6.65 15.47
N LYS A 92 -18.20 7.14 16.71
CA LYS A 92 -18.46 8.53 17.07
C LYS A 92 -17.60 8.92 18.27
N VAL A 93 -17.03 10.12 18.21
CA VAL A 93 -16.29 10.75 19.30
C VAL A 93 -16.92 12.12 19.57
N GLU A 94 -17.32 12.33 20.81
CA GLU A 94 -17.69 13.63 21.37
C GLU A 94 -16.67 13.96 22.47
N GLU A 95 -16.78 15.15 23.08
CA GLU A 95 -15.75 15.69 23.99
C GLU A 95 -15.35 14.72 25.12
N ASP A 96 -16.32 14.05 25.73
CA ASP A 96 -16.15 13.10 26.83
C ASP A 96 -16.87 11.76 26.61
N HIS A 97 -17.41 11.52 25.40
CA HIS A 97 -18.16 10.32 25.04
C HIS A 97 -17.60 9.65 23.79
N VAL A 98 -17.34 8.34 23.86
CA VAL A 98 -16.91 7.53 22.71
C VAL A 98 -17.87 6.40 22.49
N TYR A 99 -18.41 6.33 21.27
CA TYR A 99 -19.34 5.29 20.86
C TYR A 99 -18.61 4.25 20.01
N ILE A 100 -18.76 2.99 20.39
CA ILE A 100 -18.06 1.86 19.78
C ILE A 100 -19.08 0.82 19.35
N VAL A 101 -18.92 0.27 18.14
CA VAL A 101 -19.64 -0.93 17.70
C VAL A 101 -18.72 -2.14 17.82
N THR A 102 -19.27 -3.27 18.23
CA THR A 102 -18.57 -4.57 18.32
C THR A 102 -19.55 -5.71 18.01
N ALA A 103 -19.06 -6.95 18.02
CA ALA A 103 -19.90 -8.14 17.91
C ALA A 103 -20.51 -8.50 19.28
N SER A 104 -21.77 -8.91 19.30
CA SER A 104 -22.54 -9.16 20.53
C SER A 104 -21.89 -10.21 21.43
N HIS A 105 -21.45 -11.34 20.86
CA HIS A 105 -20.87 -12.46 21.60
C HIS A 105 -19.54 -12.12 22.31
N VAL A 106 -18.88 -11.03 21.92
CA VAL A 106 -17.66 -10.53 22.59
C VAL A 106 -17.99 -10.07 24.01
N ILE A 107 -19.14 -9.43 24.21
CA ILE A 107 -19.50 -8.77 25.47
C ILE A 107 -20.75 -9.35 26.14
N GLU A 108 -21.47 -10.25 25.47
CA GLU A 108 -22.68 -10.86 26.01
C GLU A 108 -22.44 -11.52 27.39
N GLY A 109 -23.17 -11.05 28.39
CA GLY A 109 -23.01 -11.45 29.80
C GLY A 109 -22.21 -10.45 30.66
N ASP A 110 -21.52 -9.48 30.06
CA ASP A 110 -20.83 -8.39 30.76
C ASP A 110 -21.44 -7.02 30.41
N GLN A 111 -22.11 -6.40 31.38
CA GLN A 111 -22.74 -5.08 31.18
C GLN A 111 -21.73 -3.93 31.13
N HIS A 112 -20.48 -4.18 31.54
CA HIS A 112 -19.47 -3.16 31.65
C HIS A 112 -18.10 -3.64 31.19
N PRO A 113 -17.92 -3.99 29.91
CA PRO A 113 -16.63 -4.49 29.42
C PRO A 113 -15.53 -3.42 29.53
N ASN A 114 -14.26 -3.86 29.54
CA ASN A 114 -13.12 -2.94 29.45
C ASN A 114 -12.74 -2.71 27.98
N VAL A 115 -12.46 -1.46 27.65
CA VAL A 115 -11.96 -1.00 26.36
C VAL A 115 -10.52 -0.51 26.52
N PHE A 116 -9.65 -0.82 25.56
CA PHE A 116 -8.30 -0.28 25.47
C PHE A 116 -8.11 0.38 24.11
N PHE A 117 -7.70 1.65 24.13
CA PHE A 117 -7.46 2.46 22.93
C PHE A 117 -6.03 2.30 22.44
N PHE A 118 -5.80 2.57 21.15
CA PHE A 118 -4.49 2.43 20.51
C PHE A 118 -3.39 3.25 21.19
N SER A 119 -3.69 4.50 21.56
CA SER A 119 -2.77 5.40 22.26
C SER A 119 -2.67 5.14 23.77
N ALA A 120 -3.51 4.27 24.32
CA ALA A 120 -3.53 3.90 25.73
C ALA A 120 -3.70 2.38 25.93
N PRO A 121 -2.81 1.54 25.37
CA PRO A 121 -3.04 0.10 25.23
C PRO A 121 -3.01 -0.68 26.55
N HIS A 122 -2.50 -0.08 27.63
CA HIS A 122 -2.40 -0.67 28.97
C HIS A 122 -3.38 -0.07 29.98
N ARG A 123 -4.17 0.94 29.58
CA ARG A 123 -5.16 1.59 30.45
C ARG A 123 -6.56 1.09 30.11
N PRO A 124 -7.25 0.39 31.02
CA PRO A 124 -8.63 -0.01 30.79
C PRO A 124 -9.56 1.20 30.96
N PHE A 125 -10.56 1.29 30.10
CA PHE A 125 -11.68 2.21 30.20
C PHE A 125 -12.95 1.38 30.32
N ARG A 126 -13.75 1.61 31.36
CA ARG A 126 -15.03 0.92 31.52
C ARG A 126 -16.02 1.47 30.50
N ALA A 127 -16.58 0.59 29.69
CA ALA A 127 -17.69 0.93 28.83
C ALA A 127 -19.01 0.53 29.48
N ARG A 128 -20.10 1.17 29.06
CA ARG A 128 -21.48 0.78 29.33
C ARG A 128 -22.10 0.26 28.05
N VAL A 129 -22.85 -0.84 28.13
CA VAL A 129 -23.61 -1.36 26.98
C VAL A 129 -24.82 -0.45 26.73
N LEU A 130 -24.91 0.08 25.50
CA LEU A 130 -26.06 0.88 25.03
C LEU A 130 -27.14 -0.01 24.40
N GLY A 131 -26.71 -1.04 23.68
CA GLY A 131 -27.58 -1.97 22.97
C GLY A 131 -26.86 -3.25 22.59
N LEU A 132 -27.61 -4.33 22.46
CA LEU A 132 -27.08 -5.68 22.28
C LEU A 132 -28.10 -6.55 21.52
N GLU A 133 -27.67 -7.19 20.44
CA GLU A 133 -28.41 -8.27 19.77
C GLU A 133 -28.03 -9.63 20.39
N GLY A 134 -28.51 -9.87 21.62
CA GLY A 134 -28.19 -11.08 22.39
C GLY A 134 -28.74 -12.36 21.77
N GLY A 135 -28.02 -13.47 21.95
CA GLY A 135 -28.36 -14.79 21.40
C GLY A 135 -28.23 -14.92 19.88
N ASN A 136 -27.83 -13.85 19.17
CA ASN A 136 -27.55 -13.87 17.74
C ASN A 136 -26.02 -13.99 17.52
N PRO A 137 -25.50 -15.10 16.95
CA PRO A 137 -24.09 -15.26 16.64
C PRO A 137 -23.51 -14.23 15.65
N ALA A 138 -24.38 -13.64 14.83
CA ALA A 138 -24.04 -12.55 13.92
C ALA A 138 -24.48 -11.17 14.45
N GLY A 139 -24.79 -11.09 15.75
CA GLY A 139 -25.32 -9.89 16.37
C GLY A 139 -24.26 -8.83 16.61
N LEU A 140 -24.72 -7.58 16.69
CA LEU A 140 -23.91 -6.44 17.07
C LEU A 140 -24.20 -5.99 18.51
N ALA A 141 -23.29 -5.19 19.05
CA ALA A 141 -23.47 -4.44 20.28
C ALA A 141 -22.92 -3.02 20.13
N ALA A 142 -23.54 -2.08 20.83
CA ALA A 142 -23.05 -0.72 20.98
C ALA A 142 -22.59 -0.47 22.41
N LEU A 143 -21.42 0.14 22.53
CA LEU A 143 -20.78 0.49 23.78
C LEU A 143 -20.57 2.00 23.86
N LEU A 144 -20.62 2.53 25.07
CA LEU A 144 -20.28 3.90 25.39
C LEU A 144 -19.16 3.94 26.42
N VAL A 145 -18.11 4.71 26.15
CA VAL A 145 -17.08 5.04 27.13
C VAL A 145 -17.20 6.53 27.48
N GLU A 146 -17.26 6.84 28.76
CA GLU A 146 -17.45 8.20 29.29
C GLU A 146 -16.19 8.66 30.06
N GLY A 147 -15.94 9.97 30.09
CA GLY A 147 -14.94 10.61 30.97
C GLY A 147 -13.66 11.03 30.26
N LYS A 148 -12.50 10.83 30.90
CA LYS A 148 -11.20 11.32 30.37
C LYS A 148 -10.62 10.37 29.32
N ILE A 149 -11.07 10.55 28.09
CA ILE A 149 -10.72 9.81 26.88
C ILE A 149 -9.39 10.31 26.25
N PRO A 150 -8.62 9.48 25.53
CA PRO A 150 -7.48 9.96 24.72
C PRO A 150 -7.92 10.99 23.66
N SER A 151 -7.14 12.06 23.49
CA SER A 151 -7.50 13.16 22.57
C SER A 151 -7.24 12.86 21.10
N ASP A 152 -6.58 11.74 20.78
CA ASP A 152 -6.16 11.38 19.42
C ASP A 152 -7.00 10.26 18.80
N LEU A 153 -8.19 10.00 19.35
CA LEU A 153 -9.12 9.02 18.79
C LEU A 153 -9.66 9.48 17.43
N VAL A 154 -9.90 8.50 16.57
CA VAL A 154 -10.47 8.70 15.23
C VAL A 154 -11.77 7.92 15.15
N ALA A 155 -12.86 8.59 14.80
CA ALA A 155 -14.09 7.89 14.41
C ALA A 155 -13.93 7.36 12.98
N LEU A 156 -14.16 6.07 12.78
CA LEU A 156 -14.14 5.46 11.46
C LEU A 156 -15.53 5.54 10.83
N ASN A 157 -15.60 6.11 9.63
CA ASN A 157 -16.84 6.19 8.88
C ASN A 157 -17.27 4.79 8.40
N LEU A 158 -18.54 4.46 8.66
CA LEU A 158 -19.20 3.26 8.15
C LEU A 158 -19.68 3.53 6.72
N ASP A 159 -18.93 3.07 5.73
CA ASP A 159 -19.25 3.32 4.32
C ASP A 159 -20.42 2.44 3.85
N GLN A 160 -21.55 3.09 3.58
CA GLN A 160 -22.77 2.46 3.08
C GLN A 160 -22.82 2.39 1.55
N THR A 161 -21.91 3.06 0.86
CA THR A 161 -21.89 3.21 -0.61
C THR A 161 -21.06 2.15 -1.31
N ALA A 162 -20.20 1.43 -0.57
CA ALA A 162 -19.32 0.42 -1.11
C ALA A 162 -20.10 -0.71 -1.80
N ALA A 163 -20.02 -0.75 -3.14
CA ALA A 163 -20.58 -1.81 -3.96
C ALA A 163 -19.63 -3.02 -3.96
N VAL A 164 -19.86 -3.94 -3.03
CA VAL A 164 -19.08 -5.17 -2.90
C VAL A 164 -19.64 -6.29 -3.79
N SER A 165 -18.82 -6.78 -4.71
CA SER A 165 -19.18 -7.79 -5.70
C SER A 165 -18.56 -9.16 -5.42
N GLY A 166 -17.55 -9.21 -4.55
CA GLY A 166 -16.73 -10.40 -4.29
C GLY A 166 -15.46 -10.40 -5.14
N GLY A 167 -14.35 -10.82 -4.53
CA GLY A 167 -13.00 -10.79 -5.06
C GLY A 167 -12.16 -9.61 -4.58
N GLU A 168 -12.75 -8.62 -3.88
CA GLU A 168 -12.04 -7.45 -3.40
C GLU A 168 -11.05 -7.80 -2.28
N SER A 169 -9.86 -7.19 -2.32
CA SER A 169 -8.92 -7.26 -1.21
C SER A 169 -9.43 -6.40 -0.05
N ILE A 170 -9.46 -7.01 1.13
CA ILE A 170 -9.89 -6.34 2.35
C ILE A 170 -8.76 -6.38 3.38
N THR A 171 -8.77 -5.38 4.26
CA THR A 171 -7.90 -5.33 5.44
C THR A 171 -8.74 -5.51 6.69
N LEU A 172 -8.24 -6.28 7.64
CA LEU A 172 -8.82 -6.48 8.96
C LEU A 172 -7.85 -5.91 9.98
N ILE A 173 -8.39 -5.31 11.04
CA ILE A 173 -7.60 -4.87 12.19
C ILE A 173 -8.22 -5.43 13.45
N GLY A 174 -7.43 -6.12 14.28
CA GLY A 174 -7.95 -6.68 15.52
C GLY A 174 -6.89 -7.22 16.47
N PHE A 175 -7.31 -8.13 17.34
CA PHE A 175 -6.49 -8.70 18.41
C PHE A 175 -6.51 -10.22 18.37
N PRO A 176 -6.04 -10.85 17.27
CA PRO A 176 -5.99 -12.30 17.20
C PRO A 176 -5.18 -12.85 18.38
N ARG A 177 -5.51 -14.05 18.84
CA ARG A 177 -4.83 -14.72 19.98
C ARG A 177 -3.35 -15.06 19.78
N VAL A 178 -2.73 -14.58 18.71
CA VAL A 178 -1.29 -14.72 18.50
C VAL A 178 -0.56 -13.74 19.42
N GLU A 179 0.31 -14.25 20.29
CA GLU A 179 1.07 -13.43 21.23
C GLU A 179 1.89 -12.34 20.51
N GLY A 180 1.89 -11.13 21.07
CA GLY A 180 2.82 -10.06 20.67
C GLY A 180 2.38 -9.10 19.56
N SER A 181 1.19 -9.25 18.96
CA SER A 181 0.72 -8.36 17.88
C SER A 181 -0.58 -7.61 18.23
N PRO A 182 -0.54 -6.58 19.11
CA PRO A 182 -1.72 -5.75 19.37
C PRO A 182 -2.04 -4.89 18.14
N TRP A 183 -3.33 -4.73 17.81
CA TRP A 183 -3.76 -4.11 16.54
C TRP A 183 -3.11 -4.76 15.31
N ALA A 184 -3.18 -6.08 15.25
CA ALA A 184 -2.70 -6.86 14.11
C ALA A 184 -3.47 -6.45 12.86
N VAL A 185 -2.74 -6.24 11.77
CA VAL A 185 -3.31 -5.93 10.46
C VAL A 185 -3.18 -7.18 9.62
N THR A 186 -4.31 -7.75 9.20
CA THR A 186 -4.33 -8.93 8.32
C THR A 186 -5.09 -8.61 7.05
N THR A 187 -4.75 -9.30 5.97
CA THR A 187 -5.45 -9.17 4.70
C THR A 187 -6.35 -10.36 4.46
N GLY A 188 -7.40 -10.11 3.67
CA GLY A 188 -8.36 -11.12 3.25
C GLY A 188 -8.90 -10.80 1.88
N THR A 189 -9.80 -11.66 1.40
CA THR A 189 -10.56 -11.44 0.18
C THR A 189 -12.03 -11.52 0.52
N LEU A 190 -12.75 -10.45 0.23
CA LEU A 190 -14.20 -10.45 0.32
C LEU A 190 -14.73 -11.46 -0.70
N SER A 191 -15.41 -12.50 -0.24
CA SER A 191 -15.96 -13.55 -1.11
C SER A 191 -17.31 -13.17 -1.70
N GLY A 192 -17.96 -12.13 -1.16
CA GLY A 192 -19.25 -11.61 -1.60
C GLY A 192 -20.24 -11.54 -0.44
N ARG A 193 -21.53 -11.69 -0.74
CA ARG A 193 -22.62 -11.64 0.24
C ARG A 193 -23.19 -13.03 0.49
N ARG A 194 -23.52 -13.33 1.74
CA ARG A 194 -24.26 -14.53 2.16
C ARG A 194 -25.48 -14.10 2.97
N GLY A 195 -26.63 -14.03 2.32
CA GLY A 195 -27.83 -13.44 2.92
C GLY A 195 -27.62 -11.96 3.23
N SER A 196 -27.83 -11.56 4.48
CA SER A 196 -27.58 -10.19 4.96
C SER A 196 -26.12 -9.93 5.35
N ALA A 197 -25.26 -10.95 5.41
CA ALA A 197 -23.86 -10.84 5.83
C ALA A 197 -22.91 -10.68 4.64
N LEU A 198 -21.77 -10.03 4.90
CA LEU A 198 -20.57 -10.15 4.08
C LEU A 198 -19.87 -11.46 4.41
N SER A 199 -19.36 -12.16 3.40
CA SER A 199 -18.55 -13.36 3.56
C SER A 199 -17.15 -13.07 3.04
N PHE A 200 -16.12 -13.48 3.78
CA PHE A 200 -14.73 -13.29 3.35
C PHE A 200 -13.83 -14.44 3.78
N SER A 201 -12.70 -14.58 3.08
CA SER A 201 -11.60 -15.48 3.43
C SER A 201 -10.39 -14.66 3.84
N GLY A 202 -9.51 -15.21 4.67
CA GLY A 202 -8.32 -14.51 5.16
C GLY A 202 -8.00 -14.88 6.60
N ALA A 203 -6.86 -14.38 7.09
CA ALA A 203 -6.44 -14.60 8.46
C ALA A 203 -7.33 -13.80 9.42
N ALA A 204 -8.40 -14.43 9.87
CA ALA A 204 -9.21 -13.97 10.98
C ALA A 204 -9.30 -15.06 12.03
N ASP A 205 -9.08 -14.65 13.27
CA ASP A 205 -9.15 -15.51 14.45
C ASP A 205 -10.09 -14.88 15.48
N GLU A 206 -10.38 -15.65 16.53
CA GLU A 206 -11.00 -15.10 17.74
C GLU A 206 -10.13 -13.96 18.26
N GLY A 207 -10.76 -12.79 18.44
CA GLY A 207 -10.08 -11.51 18.67
C GLY A 207 -10.29 -10.49 17.56
N ASN A 208 -10.56 -10.91 16.32
CA ASN A 208 -10.98 -10.01 15.23
C ASN A 208 -12.49 -9.71 15.26
N SER A 209 -13.30 -10.54 15.93
CA SER A 209 -14.73 -10.28 16.14
C SER A 209 -14.95 -8.90 16.74
N GLY A 210 -15.83 -8.13 16.11
CA GLY A 210 -16.16 -6.73 16.40
C GLY A 210 -15.23 -5.70 15.74
N GLY A 211 -14.17 -6.13 15.06
CA GLY A 211 -13.25 -5.27 14.33
C GLY A 211 -13.75 -4.91 12.93
N PRO A 212 -13.12 -3.92 12.27
CA PRO A 212 -13.54 -3.46 10.95
C PRO A 212 -13.11 -4.43 9.83
N VAL A 213 -13.98 -4.57 8.84
CA VAL A 213 -13.62 -4.97 7.48
C VAL A 213 -13.39 -3.71 6.67
N LEU A 214 -12.14 -3.49 6.24
CA LEU A 214 -11.73 -2.32 5.49
C LEU A 214 -11.62 -2.65 4.00
N PHE A 215 -12.26 -1.84 3.18
CA PHE A 215 -12.07 -1.82 1.73
C PHE A 215 -11.73 -0.39 1.33
N GLN A 216 -10.61 -0.19 0.64
CA GLN A 216 -10.10 1.14 0.28
C GLN A 216 -10.00 2.11 1.48
N GLY A 217 -9.56 1.61 2.64
CA GLY A 217 -9.42 2.40 3.87
C GLY A 217 -10.73 2.73 4.59
N LYS A 218 -11.88 2.33 4.05
CA LYS A 218 -13.21 2.60 4.63
C LYS A 218 -13.81 1.36 5.26
N VAL A 219 -14.60 1.53 6.33
CA VAL A 219 -15.25 0.41 7.02
C VAL A 219 -16.49 -0.01 6.26
N VAL A 220 -16.44 -1.18 5.61
CA VAL A 220 -17.57 -1.73 4.84
C VAL A 220 -18.36 -2.80 5.62
N GLY A 221 -17.82 -3.26 6.74
CA GLY A 221 -18.51 -4.17 7.64
C GLY A 221 -17.81 -4.36 8.98
N ILE A 222 -18.48 -5.05 9.90
CA ILE A 222 -18.00 -5.40 11.24
C ILE A 222 -17.92 -6.92 11.35
N VAL A 223 -16.74 -7.46 11.65
CA VAL A 223 -16.53 -8.91 11.76
C VAL A 223 -17.40 -9.47 12.88
N THR A 224 -18.20 -10.51 12.63
CA THR A 224 -19.07 -11.12 13.65
C THR A 224 -18.78 -12.60 13.83
N GLU A 225 -18.59 -13.35 12.75
CA GLU A 225 -18.32 -14.78 12.86
C GLU A 225 -16.96 -15.10 12.25
N VAL A 226 -16.17 -15.90 12.96
CA VAL A 226 -14.94 -16.48 12.46
C VAL A 226 -15.17 -17.98 12.37
N GLY A 227 -15.34 -18.48 11.16
CA GLY A 227 -15.72 -19.86 10.88
C GLY A 227 -14.60 -20.64 10.20
N ALA A 228 -14.67 -21.98 10.26
CA ALA A 228 -13.62 -22.87 9.73
C ALA A 228 -13.42 -22.82 8.19
N LYS A 229 -14.34 -22.19 7.44
CA LYS A 229 -14.26 -22.09 5.96
C LYS A 229 -14.42 -20.67 5.44
N PHE A 230 -15.31 -19.89 6.06
CA PHE A 230 -15.56 -18.50 5.72
C PHE A 230 -15.83 -17.71 7.00
N ASN A 231 -15.34 -16.48 7.02
CA ASN A 231 -15.64 -15.52 8.06
C ASN A 231 -16.81 -14.65 7.59
N THR A 232 -17.58 -14.13 8.53
CA THR A 232 -18.70 -13.24 8.22
C THR A 232 -18.56 -11.90 8.92
N ALA A 233 -19.08 -10.89 8.26
CA ALA A 233 -19.19 -9.54 8.81
C ALA A 233 -20.59 -8.98 8.55
N VAL A 234 -21.10 -8.21 9.49
CA VAL A 234 -22.32 -7.42 9.29
C VAL A 234 -21.98 -6.21 8.43
N PRO A 235 -22.68 -5.95 7.31
CA PRO A 235 -22.43 -4.79 6.46
C PRO A 235 -22.57 -3.48 7.22
N ALA A 236 -21.78 -2.47 6.84
CA ALA A 236 -21.79 -1.13 7.44
C ALA A 236 -23.19 -0.50 7.47
N VAL A 237 -24.00 -0.71 6.43
CA VAL A 237 -25.40 -0.23 6.38
C VAL A 237 -26.28 -0.85 7.48
N VAL A 238 -26.10 -2.13 7.77
CA VAL A 238 -26.83 -2.83 8.84
C VAL A 238 -26.33 -2.39 10.21
N ALA A 239 -25.00 -2.23 10.36
CA ALA A 239 -24.40 -1.73 11.59
C ALA A 239 -24.90 -0.31 11.94
N ARG A 240 -24.96 0.60 10.95
CA ARG A 240 -25.53 1.94 11.13
C ARG A 240 -27.00 1.88 11.52
N PHE A 241 -27.80 1.04 10.87
CA PHE A 241 -29.21 0.86 11.21
C PHE A 241 -29.41 0.38 12.67
N ALA A 242 -28.60 -0.57 13.14
CA ALA A 242 -28.64 -1.03 14.53
C ALA A 242 -28.23 0.07 15.52
N LEU A 243 -27.15 0.81 15.22
CA LEU A 243 -26.65 1.93 16.02
C LEU A 243 -27.71 3.03 16.18
N ASP A 244 -28.41 3.39 15.10
CA ASP A 244 -29.51 4.36 15.14
C ASP A 244 -30.64 3.89 16.06
N GLY A 245 -30.98 2.60 16.02
CA GLY A 245 -31.97 1.96 16.91
C GLY A 245 -31.61 2.01 18.39
N TRP A 246 -30.31 2.10 18.71
CA TRP A 246 -29.80 2.26 20.08
C TRP A 246 -29.51 3.72 20.45
N GLY A 247 -29.92 4.67 19.61
CA GLY A 247 -29.74 6.10 19.84
C GLY A 247 -28.35 6.65 19.51
N VAL A 248 -27.48 5.83 18.90
CA VAL A 248 -26.15 6.26 18.43
C VAL A 248 -26.28 6.82 17.02
N ARG A 249 -26.68 8.09 16.93
CA ARG A 249 -26.81 8.80 15.65
C ARG A 249 -25.43 9.25 15.17
N LEU A 250 -24.98 8.68 14.06
CA LEU A 250 -23.76 9.07 13.37
C LEU A 250 -24.09 10.28 12.48
N SER A 251 -23.35 11.39 12.62
CA SER A 251 -23.54 12.54 11.75
C SER A 251 -23.29 12.16 10.29
N GLU A 252 -24.03 12.75 9.36
CA GLU A 252 -23.80 12.66 7.90
C GLU A 252 -22.54 13.42 7.47
N GLU A 253 -21.66 13.74 8.42
CA GLU A 253 -20.57 14.68 8.22
C GLU A 253 -19.45 13.98 7.45
N PHE A 254 -19.16 14.52 6.27
CA PHE A 254 -18.26 14.06 5.20
C PHE A 254 -18.85 13.11 4.12
N GLU A 255 -20.08 13.34 3.67
CA GLU A 255 -20.17 13.68 2.25
C GLU A 255 -19.55 15.07 2.11
N GLN A 256 -18.45 15.20 1.39
CA GLN A 256 -18.00 16.51 0.96
C GLN A 256 -19.16 17.13 0.16
N LYS A 257 -19.92 18.02 0.81
CA LYS A 257 -20.53 19.14 0.10
C LYS A 257 -19.38 19.74 -0.71
N PRO A 258 -19.44 19.79 -2.06
CA PRO A 258 -18.47 20.55 -2.82
C PRO A 258 -18.42 21.93 -2.18
N ALA A 259 -17.24 22.35 -1.73
CA ALA A 259 -17.05 23.68 -1.18
C ALA A 259 -17.71 24.67 -2.15
N ASP A 260 -18.53 25.58 -1.61
CA ASP A 260 -19.35 26.52 -2.38
C ASP A 260 -18.59 27.03 -3.61
N VAL A 261 -18.92 26.46 -4.78
CA VAL A 261 -18.45 26.97 -6.06
C VAL A 261 -19.24 28.24 -6.27
N ALA A 262 -18.54 29.39 -6.15
CA ALA A 262 -19.06 30.68 -6.55
C ALA A 262 -19.64 30.59 -7.98
N PRO A 263 -20.65 31.40 -8.36
CA PRO A 263 -21.34 31.24 -9.63
C PRO A 263 -20.35 31.19 -10.79
N GLU A 264 -20.24 30.02 -11.41
CA GLU A 264 -19.30 29.76 -12.49
C GLU A 264 -19.75 30.56 -13.72
N GLU A 265 -18.88 31.47 -14.12
CA GLU A 265 -18.93 32.16 -15.42
C GLU A 265 -18.96 31.08 -16.52
N PRO A 266 -19.77 31.22 -17.60
CA PRO A 266 -20.12 30.10 -18.46
C PRO A 266 -18.89 29.43 -19.06
N GLU A 267 -18.68 28.15 -18.70
CA GLU A 267 -17.55 27.35 -19.17
C GLU A 267 -17.50 27.25 -20.71
N PRO A 268 -16.29 27.30 -21.30
CA PRO A 268 -16.10 26.97 -22.69
C PRO A 268 -16.23 25.45 -22.89
N VAL A 269 -17.13 25.09 -23.81
CA VAL A 269 -17.36 23.79 -24.46
C VAL A 269 -16.31 22.70 -24.19
N ALA A 270 -16.80 21.61 -23.59
CA ALA A 270 -16.14 20.33 -23.35
C ALA A 270 -15.13 19.90 -24.43
N THR A 271 -13.89 19.67 -24.00
CA THR A 271 -12.95 18.79 -24.69
C THR A 271 -13.15 17.34 -24.24
N GLN A 272 -13.16 16.44 -25.22
CA GLN A 272 -13.50 15.01 -25.15
C GLN A 272 -12.71 14.19 -24.10
N PRO A 273 -13.23 13.02 -23.67
CA PRO A 273 -12.54 12.12 -22.75
C PRO A 273 -11.21 11.65 -23.33
N THR A 274 -10.13 11.78 -22.57
CA THR A 274 -8.84 11.13 -22.87
C THR A 274 -9.06 9.62 -23.02
N ALA A 275 -8.61 9.06 -24.14
CA ALA A 275 -8.76 7.65 -24.45
C ALA A 275 -8.14 6.76 -23.36
N ARG A 276 -8.91 5.77 -22.86
CA ARG A 276 -8.43 4.80 -21.88
C ARG A 276 -7.21 4.04 -22.43
N PRO A 277 -6.16 3.81 -21.63
CA PRO A 277 -4.99 3.09 -22.10
C PRO A 277 -5.34 1.62 -22.35
N LEU A 278 -4.95 1.13 -23.52
CA LEU A 278 -5.11 -0.26 -23.91
C LEU A 278 -3.92 -1.05 -23.35
N VAL A 279 -4.14 -2.13 -22.61
CA VAL A 279 -3.12 -3.00 -21.98
C VAL A 279 -2.94 -4.34 -22.71
N SER A 280 -3.78 -4.66 -23.71
CA SER A 280 -3.64 -5.87 -24.52
C SER A 280 -2.29 -5.99 -25.24
N GLY A 281 -1.68 -7.18 -25.22
CA GLY A 281 -0.46 -7.46 -25.97
C GLY A 281 0.56 -8.29 -25.19
N LYS A 282 1.73 -8.49 -25.81
CA LYS A 282 2.88 -9.13 -25.17
C LYS A 282 3.80 -8.07 -24.59
N TYR A 283 4.34 -8.38 -23.43
CA TYR A 283 5.19 -7.51 -22.65
C TYR A 283 6.42 -8.27 -22.19
N GLN A 284 7.56 -7.59 -22.18
CA GLN A 284 8.80 -8.14 -21.65
C GLN A 284 9.50 -7.09 -20.80
N GLY A 285 10.24 -7.54 -19.80
CA GLY A 285 11.07 -6.67 -18.99
C GLY A 285 11.64 -7.38 -17.78
N LEU A 286 11.82 -6.63 -16.70
CA LEU A 286 12.51 -7.10 -15.51
C LEU A 286 11.61 -6.96 -14.28
N GLY A 287 11.65 -7.98 -13.44
CA GLY A 287 11.17 -7.95 -12.06
C GLY A 287 12.35 -7.95 -11.09
N PHE A 288 12.17 -7.40 -9.91
CA PHE A 288 13.08 -7.53 -8.79
C PHE A 288 12.31 -8.09 -7.60
N SER A 289 12.80 -9.15 -6.98
CA SER A 289 12.26 -9.72 -5.74
C SER A 289 13.30 -9.63 -4.63
N MET A 290 12.89 -9.27 -3.40
CA MET A 290 13.81 -9.13 -2.27
C MET A 290 14.60 -10.42 -1.95
N LEU A 291 14.00 -11.59 -2.16
CA LEU A 291 14.68 -12.89 -1.92
C LEU A 291 15.29 -13.49 -3.21
N GLY A 292 14.81 -13.07 -4.39
CA GLY A 292 15.14 -13.71 -5.67
C GLY A 292 16.05 -12.91 -6.60
N GLY A 293 16.35 -11.65 -6.28
CA GLY A 293 17.13 -10.75 -7.14
C GLY A 293 16.37 -10.31 -8.39
N MET A 294 17.10 -9.88 -9.42
CA MET A 294 16.51 -9.52 -10.71
C MET A 294 16.11 -10.76 -11.51
N VAL A 295 14.90 -10.74 -12.05
CA VAL A 295 14.29 -11.80 -12.87
C VAL A 295 13.79 -11.21 -14.18
N GLY A 296 13.97 -11.94 -15.28
CA GLY A 296 13.33 -11.62 -16.55
C GLY A 296 11.85 -11.99 -16.47
N LEU A 297 10.96 -11.11 -16.92
CA LEU A 297 9.52 -11.31 -16.94
C LEU A 297 8.98 -11.16 -18.36
N GLU A 298 8.13 -12.09 -18.76
CA GLU A 298 7.27 -11.94 -19.93
C GLU A 298 5.81 -12.06 -19.49
N ALA A 299 4.95 -11.21 -20.04
CA ALA A 299 3.52 -11.23 -19.77
C ALA A 299 2.72 -11.09 -21.06
N THR A 300 1.57 -11.77 -21.13
CA THR A 300 0.61 -11.60 -22.22
C THR A 300 -0.73 -11.21 -21.64
N TYR A 301 -1.32 -10.12 -22.13
CA TYR A 301 -2.60 -9.57 -21.66
C TYR A 301 -3.65 -9.49 -22.75
N GLN A 302 -4.91 -9.67 -22.37
CA GLN A 302 -6.11 -9.42 -23.15
C GLN A 302 -7.06 -8.55 -22.33
N GLN A 303 -7.38 -7.37 -22.84
CA GLN A 303 -8.29 -6.43 -22.20
C GLN A 303 -9.68 -6.48 -22.86
N ASN A 304 -10.71 -6.57 -22.01
CA ASN A 304 -12.12 -6.41 -22.38
C ASN A 304 -12.77 -5.36 -21.45
N GLY A 305 -13.00 -4.16 -21.98
CA GLY A 305 -13.40 -3.01 -21.17
C GLY A 305 -12.32 -2.68 -20.13
N ASP A 306 -12.72 -2.67 -18.86
CA ASP A 306 -11.80 -2.38 -17.75
C ASP A 306 -11.16 -3.66 -17.19
N THR A 307 -11.52 -4.85 -17.69
CA THR A 307 -10.96 -6.13 -17.21
C THR A 307 -9.80 -6.58 -18.08
N VAL A 308 -8.70 -7.00 -17.47
CA VAL A 308 -7.53 -7.58 -18.14
C VAL A 308 -7.30 -8.99 -17.63
N THR A 309 -7.17 -9.95 -18.54
CA THR A 309 -6.75 -11.33 -18.23
C THR A 309 -5.45 -11.65 -18.96
N GLY A 310 -4.67 -12.57 -18.43
CA GLY A 310 -3.37 -12.86 -19.01
C GLY A 310 -2.61 -13.99 -18.34
N SER A 311 -1.34 -14.08 -18.69
CA SER A 311 -0.38 -14.97 -18.05
C SER A 311 0.99 -14.33 -17.98
N TYR A 312 1.79 -14.74 -17.01
CA TYR A 312 3.20 -14.41 -16.92
C TYR A 312 4.07 -15.66 -16.98
N VAL A 313 5.33 -15.47 -17.37
CA VAL A 313 6.42 -16.40 -17.17
C VAL A 313 7.66 -15.62 -16.78
N ASN A 314 8.48 -16.18 -15.91
CA ASN A 314 9.78 -15.63 -15.56
C ASN A 314 10.92 -16.55 -16.01
N ASN A 315 12.13 -16.00 -16.11
CA ASN A 315 13.32 -16.74 -16.53
C ASN A 315 13.86 -17.72 -15.46
N GLN A 316 13.24 -17.78 -14.29
CA GLN A 316 13.52 -18.77 -13.23
C GLN A 316 12.57 -19.97 -13.30
N GLY A 317 11.65 -19.99 -14.27
CA GLY A 317 10.73 -21.10 -14.51
C GLY A 317 9.39 -20.98 -13.80
N ASP A 318 9.11 -19.90 -13.07
CA ASP A 318 7.78 -19.62 -12.54
C ASP A 318 6.88 -19.04 -13.63
N PHE A 319 5.60 -19.44 -13.61
CA PHE A 319 4.61 -19.00 -14.57
C PHE A 319 3.22 -19.14 -13.96
N GLY A 320 2.26 -18.43 -14.53
CA GLY A 320 0.87 -18.65 -14.19
C GLY A 320 -0.09 -17.58 -14.67
N PRO A 321 -1.37 -17.72 -14.33
CA PRO A 321 -2.40 -16.80 -14.78
C PRO A 321 -2.30 -15.46 -14.05
N MET A 322 -2.76 -14.42 -14.73
CA MET A 322 -2.97 -13.09 -14.17
C MET A 322 -4.37 -12.59 -14.51
N GLN A 323 -4.97 -11.85 -13.58
CA GLN A 323 -6.15 -11.05 -13.87
C GLN A 323 -6.03 -9.70 -13.17
N GLY A 324 -6.66 -8.68 -13.72
CA GLY A 324 -6.68 -7.36 -13.12
C GLY A 324 -7.68 -6.43 -13.80
N ARG A 325 -7.60 -5.15 -13.44
CA ARG A 325 -8.42 -4.10 -14.03
C ARG A 325 -7.58 -2.88 -14.37
N VAL A 326 -8.02 -2.18 -15.42
CA VAL A 326 -7.42 -0.92 -15.87
C VAL A 326 -8.44 0.19 -15.65
N HIS A 327 -8.02 1.22 -14.93
CA HIS A 327 -8.77 2.47 -14.81
C HIS A 327 -7.78 3.63 -14.83
N ASP A 328 -8.14 4.72 -15.51
CA ASP A 328 -7.23 5.83 -15.80
C ASP A 328 -5.90 5.32 -16.38
N ASN A 329 -4.77 5.53 -15.70
CA ASN A 329 -3.47 4.97 -16.06
C ASN A 329 -2.97 3.93 -15.05
N VAL A 330 -3.87 3.27 -14.32
CA VAL A 330 -3.51 2.25 -13.33
C VAL A 330 -3.96 0.87 -13.83
N PHE A 331 -3.06 -0.11 -13.72
CA PHE A 331 -3.35 -1.52 -13.91
C PHE A 331 -3.02 -2.27 -12.61
N GLU A 332 -4.05 -2.76 -11.94
CA GLU A 332 -3.92 -3.52 -10.70
C GLU A 332 -4.54 -4.90 -10.86
N GLY A 333 -3.98 -5.89 -10.17
CA GLY A 333 -4.40 -7.27 -10.35
C GLY A 333 -3.66 -8.25 -9.48
N ARG A 334 -3.84 -9.53 -9.80
CA ARG A 334 -3.22 -10.66 -9.12
C ARG A 334 -2.61 -11.60 -10.14
N ALA A 335 -1.39 -12.02 -9.86
CA ALA A 335 -0.71 -13.13 -10.51
C ALA A 335 -0.70 -14.34 -9.57
N ALA A 336 -0.99 -15.53 -10.07
CA ALA A 336 -0.91 -16.77 -9.28
C ALA A 336 0.20 -17.65 -9.84
N SER A 337 1.10 -18.12 -8.98
CA SER A 337 2.16 -19.05 -9.37
C SER A 337 1.60 -20.46 -9.54
N GLN A 338 1.89 -21.10 -10.67
CA GLN A 338 1.62 -22.54 -10.87
C GLN A 338 2.76 -23.43 -10.36
N VAL A 339 3.95 -22.87 -10.16
CA VAL A 339 5.10 -23.59 -9.61
C VAL A 339 5.04 -23.66 -8.09
N PHE A 340 4.70 -22.56 -7.44
CA PHE A 340 4.55 -22.46 -5.99
C PHE A 340 3.07 -22.48 -5.62
N GLN A 341 2.53 -23.68 -5.41
CA GLN A 341 1.10 -23.85 -5.10
C GLN A 341 0.67 -23.00 -3.90
N GLY A 342 -0.39 -22.20 -4.10
CA GLY A 342 -0.92 -21.30 -3.07
C GLY A 342 -0.20 -19.95 -2.96
N VAL A 343 0.87 -19.72 -3.74
CA VAL A 343 1.52 -18.41 -3.83
C VAL A 343 0.85 -17.58 -4.92
N PHE A 344 0.39 -16.41 -4.53
CA PHE A 344 -0.12 -15.38 -5.44
C PHE A 344 0.51 -14.05 -5.08
N CYS A 345 0.67 -13.18 -6.06
CA CYS A 345 1.22 -11.85 -5.91
C CYS A 345 0.22 -10.82 -6.44
N ASP A 346 -0.24 -9.95 -5.54
CA ASP A 346 -1.03 -8.78 -5.90
C ASP A 346 -0.09 -7.72 -6.44
N PHE A 347 -0.47 -7.08 -7.54
CA PHE A 347 0.31 -6.01 -8.14
C PHE A 347 -0.52 -4.77 -8.40
N VAL A 348 0.15 -3.62 -8.30
CA VAL A 348 -0.37 -2.32 -8.74
C VAL A 348 0.69 -1.70 -9.62
N SER A 349 0.29 -1.22 -10.79
CA SER A 349 1.20 -0.68 -11.79
C SER A 349 0.62 0.54 -12.50
N GLU A 350 1.52 1.43 -12.93
CA GLU A 350 1.21 2.54 -13.81
C GLU A 350 1.35 2.11 -15.27
N VAL A 351 0.36 2.48 -16.08
CA VAL A 351 0.29 2.23 -17.52
C VAL A 351 0.72 3.49 -18.27
N GLY A 352 1.94 3.49 -18.77
CA GLY A 352 2.54 4.60 -19.49
C GLY A 352 2.39 4.50 -21.01
N GLY A 353 2.52 5.65 -21.68
CA GLY A 353 2.60 5.72 -23.15
C GLY A 353 1.38 5.14 -23.89
N GLY A 354 0.19 5.25 -23.30
CA GLY A 354 -1.06 4.72 -23.86
C GLY A 354 -1.15 3.19 -23.83
N GLY A 355 -0.40 2.54 -22.93
CA GLY A 355 -0.32 1.07 -22.85
C GLY A 355 1.02 0.47 -23.23
N LYS A 356 2.02 1.28 -23.61
CA LYS A 356 3.32 0.78 -24.05
C LYS A 356 4.19 0.28 -22.90
N THR A 357 4.03 0.85 -21.71
CA THR A 357 4.83 0.49 -20.54
C THR A 357 3.93 0.16 -19.36
N ILE A 358 4.31 -0.82 -18.55
CA ILE A 358 3.66 -1.18 -17.29
C ILE A 358 4.74 -1.27 -16.23
N GLN A 359 4.68 -0.42 -15.21
CA GLN A 359 5.68 -0.40 -14.13
C GLN A 359 4.99 -0.39 -12.79
N GLY A 360 5.40 -1.26 -11.87
CA GLY A 360 4.66 -1.43 -10.64
C GLY A 360 5.38 -2.25 -9.58
N TYR A 361 4.63 -2.54 -8.52
CA TYR A 361 5.07 -3.34 -7.39
C TYR A 361 4.16 -4.53 -7.22
N LEU A 362 4.73 -5.63 -6.72
CA LEU A 362 4.00 -6.84 -6.39
C LEU A 362 4.28 -7.27 -4.95
N THR A 363 3.25 -7.78 -4.27
CA THR A 363 3.34 -8.36 -2.92
C THR A 363 2.73 -9.74 -2.95
N CYS A 364 3.52 -10.74 -2.57
CA CYS A 364 3.16 -12.14 -2.60
C CYS A 364 2.68 -12.66 -1.24
N SER A 365 1.79 -13.63 -1.27
CA SER A 365 1.20 -14.26 -0.07
C SER A 365 2.22 -14.97 0.83
N ASN A 366 3.40 -15.31 0.32
CA ASN A 366 4.51 -15.87 1.09
C ASN A 366 5.41 -14.81 1.76
N GLY A 367 5.00 -13.53 1.74
CA GLY A 367 5.76 -12.42 2.32
C GLY A 367 6.80 -11.81 1.39
N ASN A 368 6.99 -12.36 0.18
CA ASN A 368 7.87 -11.77 -0.80
C ASN A 368 7.25 -10.50 -1.39
N SER A 369 8.08 -9.52 -1.69
CA SER A 369 7.66 -8.34 -2.43
C SER A 369 8.71 -7.97 -3.46
N GLY A 370 8.26 -7.22 -4.45
CA GLY A 370 9.07 -6.88 -5.60
C GLY A 370 8.55 -5.71 -6.39
N SER A 371 9.33 -5.32 -7.39
CA SER A 371 8.94 -4.36 -8.42
C SER A 371 9.09 -4.99 -9.79
N PHE A 372 8.41 -4.45 -10.80
CA PHE A 372 8.57 -4.87 -12.18
C PHE A 372 8.39 -3.69 -13.11
N ALA A 373 9.08 -3.76 -14.25
CA ALA A 373 8.93 -2.85 -15.37
C ALA A 373 8.87 -3.67 -16.66
N LEU A 374 7.82 -3.46 -17.43
CA LEU A 374 7.51 -4.21 -18.64
C LEU A 374 7.24 -3.24 -19.80
N GLU A 375 7.73 -3.61 -20.97
CA GLU A 375 7.50 -2.88 -22.22
C GLU A 375 6.81 -3.78 -23.23
N ARG A 376 5.80 -3.22 -23.92
CA ARG A 376 5.05 -3.91 -24.96
C ARG A 376 5.94 -4.17 -26.17
N GLN A 377 5.90 -5.41 -26.67
CA GLN A 377 6.64 -5.87 -27.86
C GLN A 377 5.89 -5.62 -29.16
#